data_AF-A0A8T5FBT8-F1
#
_entry.id   AF-A0A8T5FBT8-F1
#
_cell.length_a   1.000
_cell.length_b   1.000
_cell.length_c   1.000
_cell.angle_alpha   90.00
_cell.angle_beta   90.00
_cell.angle_gamma   90.00
#
_symmetry.space_group_name_H-M   'P 1'
#
loop_
_entity.id
_entity.type
_entity.pdbx_description
1 polymer ?
#
loop_
_entity_poly.entity_id
_entity_poly.type
_entity_poly.pdbx_seq_one_letter_code
_entity_poly.pdbx_strand_id
1 'polypeptide(L)'
;MKKEFRNFEDAKKFVLTLDLKTVKEWQEYCKLGTKPDNIPSIPNRTYKKEWISWGDWLATGRIATINFDYRTFKEARKFVQQLDLKRQKDWEEYRKSGKKPQDIPSNPHRTYKEEWKGIGDWLGTGRIATQDTTYRPFKEAREFVKKLGLQSGSEWTSYCKSDKKPQDIPYNTKKVYKKDWKGMGDWLGTGTIATYKIKYRSFIEARKFSQ
;
A
#
# COMPACT_ATOMS: atom_id res chain seq x y z
N MET A 1 -52.58 -21.53 -2.66
CA MET A 1 -52.59 -20.74 -1.40
C MET A 1 -51.45 -19.75 -1.44
N LYS A 2 -51.72 -18.44 -1.32
CA LYS A 2 -50.64 -17.45 -1.09
C LYS A 2 -50.13 -17.68 0.33
N LYS A 3 -48.84 -18.00 0.50
CA LYS A 3 -48.24 -18.04 1.84
C LYS A 3 -48.28 -16.65 2.42
N GLU A 4 -48.88 -16.50 3.59
CA GLU A 4 -48.93 -15.26 4.33
C GLU A 4 -47.68 -15.17 5.22
N PHE A 5 -46.84 -14.16 4.95
CA PHE A 5 -45.58 -13.96 5.67
C PHE A 5 -45.79 -12.96 6.80
N ARG A 6 -45.09 -13.13 7.93
CA ARG A 6 -45.06 -12.13 9.00
C ARG A 6 -44.50 -10.81 8.47
N ASN A 7 -44.84 -9.70 9.14
CA ASN A 7 -44.20 -8.41 8.84
C ASN A 7 -42.68 -8.48 9.04
N PHE A 8 -41.97 -7.53 8.43
CA PHE A 8 -40.50 -7.53 8.39
C PHE A 8 -39.86 -7.56 9.79
N GLU A 9 -40.36 -6.77 10.73
CA GLU A 9 -39.79 -6.66 12.08
C GLU A 9 -39.96 -7.94 12.90
N ASP A 10 -41.14 -8.57 12.85
CA ASP A 10 -41.38 -9.83 13.57
C ASP A 10 -40.61 -10.98 12.94
N ALA A 11 -40.46 -10.98 11.62
CA ALA A 11 -39.62 -11.95 10.94
C ALA A 11 -38.14 -11.76 11.30
N LYS A 12 -37.64 -10.51 11.38
CA LYS A 12 -36.29 -10.20 11.86
C LYS A 12 -36.09 -10.69 13.29
N LYS A 13 -36.97 -10.36 14.23
CA LYS A 13 -36.88 -10.84 15.63
C LYS A 13 -36.70 -12.35 15.70
N PHE A 14 -37.44 -13.11 14.88
CA PHE A 14 -37.25 -14.55 14.77
C PHE A 14 -35.85 -14.92 14.24
N VAL A 15 -35.40 -14.32 13.13
CA VAL A 15 -34.07 -14.61 12.55
C VAL A 15 -32.93 -14.31 13.54
N LEU A 16 -33.06 -13.27 14.38
CA LEU A 16 -32.09 -12.96 15.42
C LEU A 16 -31.91 -14.11 16.43
N THR A 17 -32.96 -14.86 16.73
CA THR A 17 -32.88 -16.00 17.66
C THR A 17 -32.07 -17.18 17.12
N LEU A 18 -31.84 -17.24 15.80
CA LEU A 18 -31.12 -18.32 15.15
C LEU A 18 -29.59 -18.13 15.16
N ASP A 19 -29.12 -16.93 15.50
CA ASP A 19 -27.70 -16.52 15.54
C ASP A 19 -26.88 -16.82 14.27
N LEU A 20 -27.53 -16.88 13.11
CA LEU A 20 -26.89 -17.20 11.83
C LEU A 20 -26.00 -16.03 11.36
N LYS A 21 -24.75 -16.33 11.02
CA LYS A 21 -23.70 -15.33 10.68
C LYS A 21 -23.49 -15.17 9.18
N THR A 22 -24.04 -16.06 8.36
CA THR A 22 -23.84 -16.02 6.91
C THR A 22 -25.12 -16.28 6.10
N VAL A 23 -25.15 -15.75 4.88
CA VAL A 23 -26.23 -16.05 3.91
C VAL A 23 -26.27 -17.54 3.60
N LYS A 24 -25.11 -18.22 3.63
CA LYS A 24 -25.02 -19.66 3.42
C LYS A 24 -25.73 -20.44 4.53
N GLU A 25 -25.46 -20.09 5.80
CA GLU A 25 -26.17 -20.67 6.95
C GLU A 25 -27.67 -20.43 6.88
N TRP A 26 -28.11 -19.23 6.47
CA TRP A 26 -29.52 -18.96 6.23
C TRP A 26 -30.13 -19.86 5.14
N GLN A 27 -29.43 -20.04 4.02
CA GLN A 27 -29.88 -20.90 2.93
C GLN A 27 -29.95 -22.37 3.35
N GLU A 28 -28.98 -22.85 4.13
CA GLU A 28 -28.98 -24.21 4.67
C GLU A 28 -30.13 -24.41 5.66
N TYR A 29 -30.33 -23.48 6.59
CA TYR A 29 -31.49 -23.47 7.49
C TYR A 29 -32.83 -23.53 6.74
N CYS A 30 -32.98 -22.75 5.66
CA CYS A 30 -34.17 -22.79 4.82
C CYS A 30 -34.36 -24.14 4.11
N LYS A 31 -33.28 -24.83 3.73
CA LYS A 31 -33.31 -26.12 3.04
C LYS A 31 -33.65 -27.29 3.97
N LEU A 32 -33.28 -27.19 5.25
CA LEU A 32 -33.60 -28.21 6.26
C LEU A 32 -35.10 -28.37 6.53
N GLY A 33 -35.94 -27.45 6.04
CA GLY A 33 -37.40 -27.53 6.18
C GLY A 33 -37.92 -27.22 7.58
N THR A 34 -37.04 -26.92 8.54
CA THR A 34 -37.38 -26.55 9.93
C THR A 34 -37.80 -25.08 10.08
N LYS A 35 -37.68 -24.29 9.01
CA LYS A 35 -38.10 -22.89 8.96
C LYS A 35 -39.63 -22.77 9.01
N PRO A 36 -40.20 -21.96 9.90
CA PRO A 36 -41.64 -21.69 9.92
C PRO A 36 -42.18 -21.25 8.55
N ASP A 37 -43.39 -21.68 8.21
CA ASP A 37 -44.01 -21.38 6.91
C ASP A 37 -44.23 -19.89 6.67
N ASN A 38 -44.40 -19.12 7.75
CA ASN A 38 -44.61 -17.67 7.71
C ASN A 38 -43.31 -16.84 7.70
N ILE A 39 -42.15 -17.48 7.54
CA ILE A 39 -40.86 -16.82 7.30
C ILE A 39 -40.45 -17.09 5.84
N PRO A 40 -40.19 -16.07 5.02
CA PRO A 40 -39.80 -16.28 3.63
C PRO A 40 -38.35 -16.80 3.53
N SER A 41 -38.07 -17.72 2.61
CA SER A 41 -36.70 -18.15 2.32
C SER A 41 -35.88 -17.11 1.54
N ILE A 42 -36.56 -16.21 0.84
CA ILE A 42 -35.98 -15.12 0.03
C ILE A 42 -36.50 -13.76 0.57
N PRO A 43 -36.06 -13.34 1.78
CA PRO A 43 -36.62 -12.17 2.46
C PRO A 43 -36.40 -10.87 1.70
N ASN A 44 -35.30 -10.75 0.94
CA ASN A 44 -35.01 -9.58 0.10
C ASN A 44 -35.99 -9.39 -1.06
N ARG A 45 -36.70 -10.44 -1.49
CA ARG A 45 -37.78 -10.33 -2.48
C ARG A 45 -39.13 -10.07 -1.83
N THR A 46 -39.38 -10.69 -0.67
CA THR A 46 -40.63 -10.54 0.07
C THR A 46 -40.77 -9.15 0.68
N TYR A 47 -39.75 -8.68 1.38
CA TYR A 47 -39.73 -7.39 2.09
C TYR A 47 -39.06 -6.30 1.26
N LYS A 48 -39.38 -6.23 -0.04
CA LYS A 48 -38.63 -5.38 -0.99
C LYS A 48 -38.59 -3.89 -0.57
N LYS A 49 -39.60 -3.39 0.13
CA LYS A 49 -39.68 -1.98 0.55
C LYS A 49 -38.88 -1.72 1.84
N GLU A 50 -38.84 -2.71 2.72
CA GLU A 50 -38.22 -2.65 4.05
C GLU A 50 -36.78 -3.21 4.06
N TRP A 51 -36.38 -3.90 2.99
CA TRP A 51 -35.09 -4.58 2.91
C TRP A 51 -33.91 -3.62 2.84
N ILE A 52 -33.07 -3.65 3.86
CA ILE A 52 -31.82 -2.89 3.91
C ILE A 52 -30.67 -3.72 3.34
N SER A 53 -30.34 -4.83 3.99
CA SER A 53 -29.26 -5.73 3.56
C SER A 53 -29.33 -7.08 4.26
N TRP A 54 -28.55 -8.05 3.77
CA TRP A 54 -28.33 -9.31 4.50
C TRP A 54 -27.66 -9.10 5.86
N GLY A 55 -26.84 -8.05 6.00
CA GLY A 55 -26.22 -7.70 7.28
C GLY A 55 -27.22 -7.25 8.33
N ASP A 56 -28.24 -6.52 7.90
CA ASP A 56 -29.38 -6.09 8.73
C ASP A 56 -30.31 -7.25 9.07
N TRP A 57 -30.65 -8.09 8.08
CA TRP A 57 -31.51 -9.25 8.27
C TRP A 57 -30.94 -10.30 9.24
N LEU A 58 -29.63 -10.55 9.17
CA LEU A 58 -28.93 -11.51 10.02
C LEU A 58 -28.31 -10.85 11.27
N ALA A 59 -28.50 -9.55 11.48
CA ALA A 59 -27.81 -8.73 12.49
C ALA A 59 -26.30 -8.97 12.61
N THR A 60 -25.64 -9.17 11.47
CA THR A 60 -24.17 -9.30 11.44
C THR A 60 -23.48 -7.95 11.31
N GLY A 61 -24.23 -6.87 11.03
CA GLY A 61 -23.67 -5.54 10.75
C GLY A 61 -22.82 -5.47 9.48
N ARG A 62 -22.81 -6.53 8.65
CA ARG A 62 -22.03 -6.59 7.41
C ARG A 62 -22.72 -5.80 6.30
N ILE A 63 -22.17 -4.63 5.98
CA ILE A 63 -22.59 -3.81 4.84
C ILE A 63 -21.75 -4.20 3.61
N ALA A 64 -22.40 -4.33 2.45
CA ALA A 64 -21.69 -4.57 1.19
C ALA A 64 -20.79 -3.38 0.87
N THR A 65 -19.55 -3.64 0.42
CA THR A 65 -18.54 -2.58 0.19
C THR A 65 -18.95 -1.51 -0.82
N ILE A 66 -19.92 -1.82 -1.69
CA ILE A 66 -20.48 -0.89 -2.68
C ILE A 66 -21.41 0.17 -2.05
N ASN A 67 -21.94 -0.10 -0.85
CA ASN A 67 -22.83 0.80 -0.12
C ASN A 67 -22.10 1.62 0.94
N PHE A 68 -20.76 1.65 0.96
CA PHE A 68 -20.02 2.47 1.91
C PHE A 68 -19.86 3.90 1.38
N ASP A 69 -20.30 4.86 2.18
CA ASP A 69 -19.97 6.27 2.03
C ASP A 69 -18.57 6.51 2.60
N TYR A 70 -17.55 6.42 1.75
CA TYR A 70 -16.16 6.70 2.15
C TYR A 70 -15.94 8.21 2.33
N ARG A 71 -15.08 8.56 3.29
CA ARG A 71 -14.57 9.93 3.41
C ARG A 71 -13.92 10.40 2.11
N THR A 72 -13.86 11.71 1.91
CA THR A 72 -13.06 12.29 0.83
C THR A 72 -11.59 11.86 0.97
N PHE A 73 -10.85 11.81 -0.15
CA PHE A 73 -9.44 11.43 -0.12
C PHE A 73 -8.65 12.26 0.90
N LYS A 74 -8.89 13.58 0.96
CA LYS A 74 -8.17 14.49 1.85
C LYS A 74 -8.40 14.17 3.33
N GLU A 75 -9.64 13.91 3.72
CA GLU A 75 -10.00 13.57 5.11
C GLU A 75 -9.48 12.19 5.50
N ALA A 76 -9.65 11.22 4.60
CA ALA A 76 -9.19 9.86 4.82
C ALA A 76 -7.66 9.80 4.93
N ARG A 77 -6.94 10.51 4.06
CA ARG A 77 -5.48 10.67 4.10
C ARG A 77 -5.03 11.33 5.39
N LYS A 78 -5.66 12.44 5.81
CA LYS A 78 -5.33 13.13 7.06
C LYS A 78 -5.47 12.19 8.27
N PHE A 79 -6.55 11.41 8.31
CA PHE A 79 -6.76 10.41 9.34
C PHE A 79 -5.67 9.33 9.33
N VAL A 80 -5.35 8.76 8.17
CA VAL A 80 -4.34 7.69 8.09
C VAL A 80 -2.95 8.20 8.45
N GLN A 81 -2.61 9.44 8.08
CA GLN A 81 -1.33 10.06 8.47
C GLN A 81 -1.20 10.26 9.98
N GLN A 82 -2.31 10.47 10.70
CA GLN A 82 -2.30 10.56 12.17
C GLN A 82 -2.00 9.21 12.86
N LEU A 83 -2.14 8.08 12.15
CA LEU A 83 -1.82 6.75 12.68
C LEU A 83 -0.30 6.48 12.70
N ASP A 84 0.50 7.33 12.06
CA ASP A 84 1.96 7.26 11.97
C ASP A 84 2.52 5.91 11.45
N LEU A 85 1.77 5.26 10.57
CA LEU A 85 2.16 4.00 9.92
C LEU A 85 3.32 4.25 8.94
N LYS A 86 4.37 3.42 8.97
CA LYS A 86 5.62 3.69 8.23
C LYS A 86 5.76 2.88 6.95
N ARG A 87 5.10 1.72 6.87
CA ARG A 87 5.23 0.76 5.77
C ARG A 87 3.86 0.32 5.29
N GLN A 88 3.81 -0.12 4.03
CA GLN A 88 2.62 -0.76 3.46
C GLN A 88 2.14 -1.95 4.30
N LYS A 89 3.09 -2.73 4.86
CA LYS A 89 2.77 -3.85 5.75
C LYS A 89 1.98 -3.39 6.98
N ASP A 90 2.37 -2.26 7.57
CA ASP A 90 1.69 -1.69 8.73
C ASP A 90 0.23 -1.30 8.38
N TRP A 91 0.00 -0.77 7.17
CA TRP A 91 -1.36 -0.53 6.65
C TRP A 91 -2.17 -1.82 6.46
N GLU A 92 -1.53 -2.87 5.95
CA GLU A 92 -2.17 -4.16 5.75
C GLU A 92 -2.56 -4.84 7.07
N GLU A 93 -1.74 -4.70 8.10
CA GLU A 93 -2.04 -5.18 9.45
C GLU A 93 -3.14 -4.32 10.09
N TYR A 94 -3.03 -2.99 9.99
CA TYR A 94 -4.04 -2.06 10.52
C TYR A 94 -5.44 -2.32 9.94
N ARG A 95 -5.58 -2.46 8.61
CA ARG A 95 -6.89 -2.71 7.98
C ARG A 95 -7.50 -4.07 8.34
N LYS A 96 -6.69 -5.05 8.76
CA LYS A 96 -7.13 -6.38 9.22
C LYS A 96 -7.45 -6.42 10.71
N SER A 97 -6.95 -5.47 11.50
CA SER A 97 -7.06 -5.45 12.96
C SER A 97 -8.49 -5.21 13.49
N GLY A 98 -9.45 -4.86 12.64
CA GLY A 98 -10.80 -4.43 13.06
C GLY A 98 -10.87 -2.99 13.59
N LYS A 99 -9.73 -2.32 13.82
CA LYS A 99 -9.68 -0.92 14.29
C LYS A 99 -9.94 0.11 13.19
N LYS A 100 -9.85 -0.30 11.92
CA LYS A 100 -10.06 0.59 10.78
C LYS A 100 -11.53 1.02 10.71
N PRO A 101 -11.84 2.32 10.76
CA PRO A 101 -13.20 2.81 10.56
C PRO A 101 -13.83 2.30 9.25
N GLN A 102 -15.16 2.15 9.25
CA GLN A 102 -15.89 1.63 8.08
C GLN A 102 -15.85 2.62 6.89
N ASP A 103 -15.85 3.91 7.18
CA ASP A 103 -15.77 5.04 6.24
C ASP A 103 -14.36 5.27 5.65
N ILE A 104 -13.38 4.42 6.02
CA ILE A 104 -12.04 4.40 5.43
C ILE A 104 -11.90 3.15 4.55
N PRO A 105 -11.59 3.28 3.25
CA PRO A 105 -11.50 2.13 2.36
C PRO A 105 -10.31 1.23 2.69
N SER A 106 -10.51 -0.09 2.64
CA SER A 106 -9.42 -1.08 2.82
C SER A 106 -8.39 -1.04 1.68
N ASN A 107 -8.83 -0.63 0.48
CA ASN A 107 -8.01 -0.53 -0.74
C ASN A 107 -8.12 0.89 -1.31
N PRO A 108 -7.44 1.88 -0.70
CA PRO A 108 -7.58 3.28 -1.07
C PRO A 108 -7.21 3.56 -2.53
N HIS A 109 -6.25 2.84 -3.11
CA HIS A 109 -5.90 2.95 -4.53
C HIS A 109 -7.05 2.60 -5.50
N ARG A 110 -8.04 1.81 -5.07
CA ARG A 110 -9.23 1.49 -5.88
C ARG A 110 -10.34 2.52 -5.71
N THR A 111 -10.43 3.12 -4.53
CA THR A 111 -11.46 4.09 -4.18
C THR A 111 -11.10 5.49 -4.68
N TYR A 112 -9.85 5.91 -4.50
CA TYR A 112 -9.35 7.25 -4.81
C TYR A 112 -8.44 7.25 -6.03
N LYS A 113 -8.85 6.62 -7.13
CA LYS A 113 -7.97 6.35 -8.29
C LYS A 113 -7.30 7.61 -8.84
N GLU A 114 -8.05 8.69 -8.93
CA GLU A 114 -7.58 9.96 -9.52
C GLU A 114 -6.65 10.74 -8.57
N GLU A 115 -6.89 10.66 -7.25
CA GLU A 115 -6.05 11.35 -6.26
C GLU A 115 -4.89 10.50 -5.72
N TRP A 116 -4.86 9.21 -6.04
CA TRP A 116 -3.89 8.26 -5.48
C TRP A 116 -2.47 8.49 -6.01
N LYS A 117 -1.59 8.99 -5.14
CA LYS A 117 -0.16 9.23 -5.43
C LYS A 117 0.76 8.12 -4.92
N GLY A 118 0.20 6.97 -4.55
CA GLY A 118 0.95 5.86 -3.97
C GLY A 118 0.83 5.77 -2.46
N ILE A 119 1.26 4.63 -1.93
CA ILE A 119 1.13 4.31 -0.50
C ILE A 119 1.93 5.25 0.39
N GLY A 120 3.05 5.80 -0.10
CA GLY A 120 3.85 6.74 0.68
C GLY A 120 3.14 8.06 0.95
N ASP A 121 2.36 8.56 -0.01
CA ASP A 121 1.53 9.76 0.16
C ASP A 121 0.39 9.49 1.15
N TRP A 122 -0.29 8.35 0.99
CA TRP A 122 -1.38 7.91 1.86
C TRP A 122 -0.96 7.78 3.33
N LEU A 123 0.21 7.19 3.58
CA LEU A 123 0.76 7.03 4.92
C LEU A 123 1.50 8.27 5.44
N GLY A 124 1.74 9.29 4.60
CA GLY A 124 2.49 10.49 4.98
C GLY A 124 4.00 10.29 5.10
N THR A 125 4.54 9.19 4.54
CA THR A 125 5.98 8.89 4.57
C THR A 125 6.74 9.48 3.40
N GLY A 126 6.05 9.92 2.34
CA GLY A 126 6.66 10.44 1.11
C GLY A 126 7.47 9.40 0.32
N ARG A 127 7.40 8.12 0.69
CA ARG A 127 8.12 7.04 0.00
C ARG A 127 7.47 6.74 -1.35
N ILE A 128 8.23 6.95 -2.42
CA ILE A 128 7.82 6.58 -3.78
C ILE A 128 8.40 5.20 -4.09
N ALA A 129 7.62 4.36 -4.76
CA ALA A 129 8.12 3.05 -5.17
C ALA A 129 9.23 3.22 -6.22
N THR A 130 10.24 2.35 -6.19
CA THR A 130 11.43 2.46 -7.04
C THR A 130 11.09 2.54 -8.52
N GLN A 131 10.03 1.86 -8.97
CA GLN A 131 9.58 1.88 -10.38
C GLN A 131 8.93 3.22 -10.80
N ASP A 132 8.40 3.98 -9.85
CA ASP A 132 7.72 5.26 -10.08
C ASP A 132 8.62 6.46 -9.78
N THR A 133 9.88 6.20 -9.40
CA THR A 133 10.85 7.25 -9.05
C THR A 133 11.50 7.81 -10.31
N THR A 134 11.30 9.11 -10.54
CA THR A 134 12.05 9.87 -11.54
C THR A 134 13.38 10.34 -10.94
N TYR A 135 14.49 9.81 -11.45
CA TYR A 135 15.83 10.25 -11.04
C TYR A 135 16.25 11.48 -11.81
N ARG A 136 16.95 12.39 -11.13
CA ARG A 136 17.49 13.59 -11.79
C ARG A 136 18.61 13.24 -12.78
N PRO A 137 18.90 14.09 -13.78
CA PRO A 137 19.95 13.83 -14.76
C PRO A 137 21.31 13.58 -14.12
N PHE A 138 22.11 12.69 -14.71
CA PHE A 138 23.39 12.26 -14.14
C PHE A 138 24.31 13.43 -13.76
N LYS A 139 24.41 14.46 -14.62
CA LYS A 139 25.28 15.63 -14.38
C LYS A 139 24.89 16.38 -13.10
N GLU A 140 23.61 16.72 -12.96
CA GLU A 140 23.09 17.39 -11.77
C GLU A 140 23.23 16.52 -10.52
N ALA A 141 22.92 15.23 -10.64
CA ALA A 141 23.05 14.29 -9.55
C ALA A 141 24.50 14.18 -9.05
N ARG A 142 25.46 14.12 -9.98
CA ARG A 142 26.88 14.09 -9.68
C ARG A 142 27.35 15.38 -9.04
N GLU A 143 26.94 16.54 -9.55
CA GLU A 143 27.30 17.83 -8.94
C GLU A 143 26.77 17.96 -7.51
N PHE A 144 25.55 17.50 -7.27
CA PHE A 144 24.99 17.41 -5.92
C PHE A 144 25.84 16.50 -5.03
N VAL A 145 26.15 15.28 -5.47
CA VAL A 145 26.93 14.33 -4.65
C VAL A 145 28.35 14.82 -4.38
N LYS A 146 29.01 15.47 -5.34
CA LYS A 146 30.33 16.07 -5.13
C LYS A 146 30.32 17.13 -4.02
N LYS A 147 29.25 17.93 -3.91
CA LYS A 147 29.09 18.91 -2.83
C LYS A 147 28.96 18.29 -1.44
N LEU A 148 28.62 17.00 -1.34
CA LEU A 148 28.54 16.28 -0.06
C LEU A 148 29.93 15.95 0.52
N GLY A 149 31.00 15.99 -0.30
CA GLY A 149 32.38 15.75 0.17
C GLY A 149 32.67 14.33 0.66
N LEU A 150 31.87 13.34 0.24
CA LEU A 150 32.04 11.93 0.64
C LEU A 150 33.30 11.34 -0.01
N GLN A 151 34.14 10.67 0.78
CA GLN A 151 35.45 10.16 0.34
C GLN A 151 35.43 8.71 -0.10
N SER A 152 34.37 7.97 0.22
CA SER A 152 34.34 6.51 0.03
C SER A 152 32.96 5.97 -0.34
N GLY A 153 32.95 4.79 -0.99
CA GLY A 153 31.70 4.08 -1.27
C GLY A 153 30.95 3.65 -0.01
N SER A 154 31.66 3.46 1.11
CA SER A 154 31.07 3.20 2.43
C SER A 154 30.34 4.42 2.99
N GLU A 155 30.92 5.60 2.85
CA GLU A 155 30.26 6.86 3.19
C GLU A 155 29.04 7.11 2.30
N TRP A 156 29.15 6.86 0.99
CA TRP A 156 28.00 6.91 0.08
C TRP A 156 26.86 5.99 0.52
N THR A 157 27.19 4.75 0.87
CA THR A 157 26.21 3.77 1.36
C THR A 157 25.55 4.24 2.66
N SER A 158 26.33 4.80 3.58
CA SER A 158 25.84 5.31 4.87
C SER A 158 24.94 6.53 4.68
N TYR A 159 25.35 7.47 3.82
CA TYR A 159 24.53 8.61 3.41
C TYR A 159 23.21 8.16 2.80
N CYS A 160 23.23 7.17 1.92
CA CYS A 160 22.01 6.69 1.26
C CYS A 160 21.04 5.93 2.19
N LYS A 161 21.54 5.38 3.29
CA LYS A 161 20.72 4.75 4.34
C LYS A 161 20.16 5.75 5.34
N SER A 162 20.68 6.98 5.35
CA SER A 162 20.15 8.07 6.17
C SER A 162 18.92 8.70 5.53
N ASP A 163 18.14 9.42 6.33
CA ASP A 163 16.98 10.19 5.84
C ASP A 163 17.37 11.46 5.06
N LYS A 164 18.68 11.73 4.90
CA LYS A 164 19.19 12.92 4.21
C LYS A 164 19.23 12.76 2.69
N LYS A 165 19.19 11.52 2.16
CA LYS A 165 19.28 11.27 0.73
C LYS A 165 18.00 11.73 0.02
N PRO A 166 18.07 12.68 -0.92
CA PRO A 166 16.93 13.07 -1.73
C PRO A 166 16.32 11.87 -2.48
N GLN A 167 15.01 11.90 -2.73
CA GLN A 167 14.30 10.80 -3.40
C GLN A 167 14.71 10.66 -4.87
N ASP A 168 15.06 11.77 -5.52
CA ASP A 168 15.52 11.85 -6.92
C ASP A 168 16.98 11.42 -7.13
N ILE A 169 17.67 11.02 -6.06
CA ILE A 169 19.03 10.49 -6.10
C ILE A 169 19.01 8.96 -5.90
N PRO A 170 19.49 8.18 -6.88
CA PRO A 170 19.45 6.73 -6.80
C PRO A 170 20.47 6.18 -5.82
N TYR A 171 20.09 5.17 -5.03
CA TYR A 171 21.04 4.37 -4.24
C TYR A 171 22.02 3.62 -5.16
N ASN A 172 21.46 2.91 -6.16
CA ASN A 172 22.23 2.13 -7.12
C ASN A 172 22.51 2.95 -8.38
N THR A 173 23.43 3.90 -8.24
CA THR A 173 23.85 4.85 -9.29
C THR A 173 24.34 4.15 -10.55
N LYS A 174 25.12 3.06 -10.42
CA LYS A 174 25.59 2.24 -11.56
C LYS A 174 24.44 1.67 -12.38
N LYS A 175 23.36 1.23 -11.73
CA LYS A 175 22.19 0.67 -12.42
C LYS A 175 21.41 1.77 -13.15
N VAL A 176 21.19 2.91 -12.49
CA VAL A 176 20.38 4.01 -13.04
C VAL A 176 21.12 4.76 -14.15
N TYR A 177 22.38 5.12 -13.93
CA TYR A 177 23.20 5.89 -14.86
C TYR A 177 24.17 5.02 -15.65
N LYS A 178 23.73 3.84 -16.10
CA LYS A 178 24.60 2.82 -16.71
C LYS A 178 25.50 3.36 -17.83
N LYS A 179 25.01 4.30 -18.64
CA LYS A 179 25.74 4.89 -19.78
C LYS A 179 26.81 5.90 -19.34
N ASP A 180 26.50 6.73 -18.34
CA ASP A 180 27.37 7.81 -17.88
C ASP A 180 28.29 7.40 -16.71
N TRP A 181 28.04 6.25 -16.11
CA TRP A 181 28.74 5.77 -14.93
C TRP A 181 30.21 5.41 -15.21
N LYS A 182 31.13 6.25 -14.72
CA LYS A 182 32.58 6.02 -14.87
C LYS A 182 33.22 5.31 -13.67
N GLY A 183 32.55 5.32 -12.53
CA GLY A 183 33.01 4.69 -11.29
C GLY A 183 32.69 5.54 -10.07
N MET A 184 32.88 4.97 -8.88
CA MET A 184 32.56 5.67 -7.64
C MET A 184 33.41 6.93 -7.44
N GLY A 185 34.67 6.93 -7.87
CA GLY A 185 35.53 8.12 -7.76
C GLY A 185 35.09 9.29 -8.66
N ASP A 186 34.53 9.05 -9.85
CA ASP A 186 33.93 10.11 -10.68
C ASP A 186 32.64 10.65 -10.05
N TRP A 187 31.84 9.74 -9.50
CA TRP A 187 30.57 10.07 -8.85
C TRP A 187 30.75 10.92 -7.59
N LEU A 188 31.66 10.53 -6.70
CA LEU A 188 31.97 11.23 -5.46
C LEU A 188 32.90 12.44 -5.68
N GLY A 189 33.64 12.47 -6.79
CA GLY A 189 34.62 13.53 -7.06
C GLY A 189 35.98 13.32 -6.42
N THR A 190 36.27 12.12 -5.92
CA THR A 190 37.55 11.79 -5.26
C THR A 190 38.69 11.53 -6.25
N GLY A 191 38.38 11.36 -7.54
CA GLY A 191 39.38 11.01 -8.57
C GLY A 191 39.89 9.57 -8.48
N THR A 192 39.42 8.77 -7.51
CA THR A 192 39.85 7.38 -7.32
C THR A 192 39.43 6.52 -8.51
N ILE A 193 40.42 5.92 -9.18
CA ILE A 193 40.17 4.97 -10.27
C ILE A 193 40.04 3.58 -9.66
N ALA A 194 39.01 2.83 -10.06
CA ALA A 194 38.83 1.45 -9.62
C ALA A 194 40.06 0.62 -10.03
N THR A 195 40.60 -0.18 -9.10
CA THR A 195 41.87 -0.90 -9.25
C THR A 195 41.97 -1.72 -10.53
N TYR A 196 40.88 -2.38 -10.94
CA TYR A 196 40.80 -3.17 -12.18
C TYR A 196 40.80 -2.34 -13.47
N LYS A 197 40.60 -1.02 -13.39
CA LYS A 197 40.71 -0.07 -14.52
C LYS A 197 42.07 0.62 -14.57
N ILE A 198 42.91 0.46 -13.54
CA ILE A 198 44.24 1.06 -13.51
C ILE A 198 45.11 0.32 -14.53
N LYS A 199 45.62 1.05 -15.52
CA LYS A 199 46.67 0.56 -16.40
C LYS A 199 48.01 0.75 -15.70
N TYR A 200 48.55 -0.34 -15.16
CA TYR A 200 49.89 -0.33 -14.59
C TYR A 200 50.92 -0.30 -15.72
N ARG A 201 52.03 0.40 -15.49
CA ARG A 201 53.20 0.35 -16.38
C ARG A 201 53.76 -1.07 -16.40
N SER A 202 54.36 -1.47 -17.51
CA SER A 202 55.09 -2.74 -17.54
C SER A 202 56.23 -2.72 -16.52
N PHE A 203 56.66 -3.90 -16.05
CA PHE A 203 57.78 -4.02 -15.11
C PHE A 203 59.04 -3.29 -15.60
N ILE A 204 59.34 -3.38 -16.90
CA ILE A 204 60.50 -2.74 -17.53
C ILE A 204 60.37 -1.21 -17.47
N GLU A 205 59.19 -0.67 -17.77
CA GLU A 205 58.95 0.77 -17.71
C GLU A 205 58.96 1.28 -16.27
N ALA A 206 58.45 0.52 -15.31
CA ALA A 206 58.45 0.89 -13.90
C ALA A 206 59.87 0.98 -13.33
N ARG A 207 60.76 0.05 -13.72
CA ARG A 207 62.17 0.01 -13.28
C ARG A 207 62.99 1.22 -13.74
N LYS A 208 62.58 1.92 -14.81
CA LYS A 208 63.22 3.17 -15.26
C LYS A 208 63.01 4.35 -14.29
N PHE A 209 62.06 4.25 -13.35
CA PHE A 209 61.76 5.29 -12.37
C PHE A 209 62.34 5.00 -10.99
N SER A 210 63.09 3.91 -10.83
CA SER A 210 63.70 3.48 -9.56
C SER A 210 65.24 3.58 -9.55
N GLN A 211 65.82 4.44 -10.40
CA GLN A 211 67.23 4.82 -10.43
C GLN A 211 67.34 6.32 -10.16
#